data_AF-A0A922FMV1-F1
#
_entry.id   AF-A0A922FMV1-F1
#
_cell.length_a   1.000
_cell.length_b   1.000
_cell.length_c   1.000
_cell.angle_alpha   90.00
_cell.angle_beta   90.00
_cell.angle_gamma   90.00
#
_symmetry.space_group_name_H-M   'P 1'
#
loop_
_entity.id
_entity.type
_entity.pdbx_description
1 polymer ?
#
loop_
_entity_poly.entity_id
_entity_poly.type
_entity_poly.pdbx_seq_one_letter_code
_entity_poly.pdbx_strand_id
1 'polypeptide(L)'
;MQSVLVLLQIQRFMLFVCLLMHSLLQVSYTSWFLDAFNYAMATNMDVLNLSIGGPDYLDLPFVEKVWEITANNIIMVSAIGNDGPLYGTLNNPADQSDVIGVGGIDYNDHIASFSSRGMSTWEIPHGYGRIKPDVVAYGREIMGSKISTGCKSLSGTSVASPVVAGVVCLLVSVIPESRQKDILNPASMKQALVEGAAKLSGPNMYEQGAGRVDLLESFEILKNYQPRASIFPGVLDYTDCPYSWPFCRQPLYAGAMPVIFNATILNGMGVIGYVESPPTWHPSNEEGNLLSIHFTYSEVIWPWTGYLALHMQIKEEGSQFFGEIDGNVTLQVYSPPALGENRPRISTCVLHLKLKVVPTPERSKRVLWDQFHSIKYPPGYIPRDSLDVRNDILDWHGDHLHTNFHIMFNMLRDAGYFVETLGSPLTCFDAHQYGTLLLVDLEDEYFEEEIEKLRDDVISTGLGLAVFAEWYNVETMVKMRFFDDNTRSWWTPVTGGANIPALNDLLAPFGIAFGDKILNGDFSIDGEQSRYASGTDIVRFPAGGFVHSFPFLDSSESGATQNVLLTSGMTKTLPFLVF
;
A
#
# COMPACT_ATOMS: atom_id res chain seq x y z
N MET A 1 13.42 -18.27 -24.43
CA MET A 1 13.59 -18.41 -22.97
C MET A 1 12.91 -19.70 -22.57
N GLN A 2 13.66 -20.77 -22.34
CA GLN A 2 13.11 -21.99 -21.74
C GLN A 2 13.61 -22.00 -20.33
N SER A 3 12.70 -21.98 -19.37
CA SER A 3 13.11 -22.27 -18.02
C SER A 3 12.16 -23.25 -17.33
N VAL A 4 12.67 -24.08 -16.40
CA VAL A 4 12.02 -25.33 -15.93
C VAL A 4 11.81 -25.29 -14.40
N LEU A 5 10.69 -25.87 -13.96
CA LEU A 5 10.32 -26.21 -12.58
C LEU A 5 11.40 -27.03 -11.88
N VAL A 6 11.93 -26.55 -10.76
CA VAL A 6 12.69 -27.40 -9.84
C VAL A 6 11.72 -27.85 -8.74
N LEU A 7 11.08 -29.00 -8.97
CA LEU A 7 10.33 -29.69 -7.93
C LEU A 7 11.34 -30.41 -7.01
N LEU A 8 11.93 -29.67 -6.09
CA LEU A 8 12.75 -30.26 -5.03
C LEU A 8 11.80 -30.87 -3.99
N GLN A 9 11.39 -32.11 -4.21
CA GLN A 9 10.78 -32.95 -3.18
C GLN A 9 11.87 -33.37 -2.17
N ILE A 10 12.34 -32.42 -1.38
CA ILE A 10 13.05 -32.70 -0.13
C ILE A 10 12.02 -32.37 0.96
N GLN A 11 11.43 -33.39 1.59
CA GLN A 11 10.48 -33.26 2.70
C GLN A 11 9.26 -32.35 2.43
N ARG A 12 8.32 -32.74 1.54
CA ARG A 12 7.02 -32.06 1.31
C ARG A 12 7.11 -30.57 0.96
N PHE A 13 8.23 -30.12 0.40
CA PHE A 13 8.39 -28.77 -0.12
C PHE A 13 7.95 -28.64 -1.58
N MET A 14 7.32 -27.52 -1.96
CA MET A 14 7.17 -27.12 -3.35
C MET A 14 7.63 -25.70 -3.59
N LEU A 15 8.69 -25.61 -4.39
CA LEU A 15 9.14 -24.36 -4.97
C LEU A 15 8.37 -24.11 -6.28
N PHE A 16 7.41 -23.19 -6.25
CA PHE A 16 6.77 -22.71 -7.48
C PHE A 16 7.62 -21.60 -8.09
N VAL A 17 8.62 -22.00 -8.88
CA VAL A 17 9.22 -21.10 -9.88
C VAL A 17 8.43 -21.32 -11.16
N CYS A 18 7.55 -20.38 -11.49
CA CYS A 18 6.57 -20.48 -12.59
C CYS A 18 7.27 -20.37 -13.95
N LEU A 19 8.00 -21.41 -14.28
CA LEU A 19 8.80 -21.51 -15.48
C LEU A 19 8.16 -22.47 -16.50
N LEU A 20 7.29 -23.36 -16.01
CA LEU A 20 6.55 -24.33 -16.81
C LEU A 20 5.15 -23.86 -17.26
N MET A 21 4.71 -22.67 -16.85
CA MET A 21 3.45 -22.08 -17.31
C MET A 21 3.68 -20.85 -18.19
N HIS A 22 4.83 -20.81 -18.88
CA HIS A 22 5.05 -19.83 -19.92
C HIS A 22 4.46 -20.38 -21.23
N SER A 23 3.41 -19.73 -21.74
CA SER A 23 3.22 -19.71 -23.19
C SER A 23 4.45 -19.04 -23.83
N LEU A 24 4.64 -19.19 -25.15
CA LEU A 24 5.67 -18.47 -25.91
C LEU A 24 5.61 -16.93 -25.75
N LEU A 25 4.60 -16.40 -25.05
CA LEU A 25 4.27 -15.00 -24.82
C LEU A 25 4.43 -14.51 -23.36
N GLN A 26 4.99 -15.30 -22.43
CA GLN A 26 5.17 -14.91 -21.00
C GLN A 26 3.85 -14.59 -20.24
N VAL A 27 2.75 -15.27 -20.56
CA VAL A 27 1.45 -15.08 -19.88
C VAL A 27 1.18 -16.20 -18.88
N SER A 28 0.68 -15.87 -17.69
CA SER A 28 0.13 -16.80 -16.69
C SER A 28 -1.29 -16.41 -16.29
N TYR A 29 -2.18 -17.39 -16.13
CA TYR A 29 -3.58 -17.15 -15.78
C TYR A 29 -3.87 -17.47 -14.30
N THR A 30 -4.78 -16.75 -13.65
CA THR A 30 -5.24 -17.04 -12.29
C THR A 30 -5.62 -18.52 -12.13
N SER A 31 -6.40 -19.07 -13.07
CA SER A 31 -6.88 -20.47 -13.04
C SER A 31 -5.76 -21.51 -12.92
N TRP A 32 -4.61 -21.23 -13.52
CA TRP A 32 -3.43 -22.09 -13.45
C TRP A 32 -2.81 -22.13 -12.05
N PHE A 33 -2.81 -21.00 -11.35
CA PHE A 33 -2.41 -20.97 -9.95
C PHE A 33 -3.41 -21.71 -9.07
N LEU A 34 -4.72 -21.56 -9.32
CA LEU A 34 -5.75 -22.29 -8.58
C LEU A 34 -5.56 -23.81 -8.69
N ASP A 35 -5.25 -24.32 -9.88
CA ASP A 35 -4.96 -25.75 -10.09
C ASP A 35 -3.68 -26.21 -9.37
N ALA A 36 -2.62 -25.40 -9.44
CA ALA A 36 -1.37 -25.68 -8.73
C ALA A 36 -1.56 -25.70 -7.20
N PHE A 37 -2.39 -24.79 -6.69
CA PHE A 37 -2.76 -24.70 -5.29
C PHE A 37 -3.57 -25.91 -4.84
N ASN A 38 -4.52 -26.37 -5.66
CA ASN A 38 -5.25 -27.62 -5.41
C ASN A 38 -4.29 -28.83 -5.37
N TYR A 39 -3.30 -28.88 -6.26
CA TYR A 39 -2.28 -29.93 -6.25
C TYR A 39 -1.42 -29.89 -4.97
N ALA A 40 -1.04 -28.69 -4.51
CA ALA A 40 -0.25 -28.52 -3.29
C ALA A 40 -0.99 -29.05 -2.05
N MET A 41 -2.29 -28.76 -1.94
CA MET A 41 -3.15 -29.29 -0.88
C MET A 41 -3.31 -30.81 -1.00
N ALA A 42 -3.60 -31.32 -2.21
CA ALA A 42 -3.77 -32.76 -2.44
C ALA A 42 -2.52 -33.59 -2.11
N THR A 43 -1.33 -32.98 -2.20
CA THR A 43 -0.04 -33.62 -1.90
C THR A 43 0.47 -33.33 -0.48
N ASN A 44 -0.29 -32.59 0.35
CA ASN A 44 0.07 -32.18 1.71
C ASN A 44 1.46 -31.52 1.78
N MET A 45 1.68 -30.49 0.97
CA MET A 45 2.91 -29.70 1.01
C MET A 45 2.95 -28.81 2.25
N ASP A 46 4.13 -28.63 2.85
CA ASP A 46 4.29 -27.83 4.07
C ASP A 46 4.54 -26.34 3.74
N VAL A 47 5.28 -26.08 2.65
CA VAL A 47 5.67 -24.72 2.24
C VAL A 47 5.49 -24.56 0.73
N LEU A 48 4.90 -23.43 0.34
CA LEU A 48 4.69 -23.01 -1.04
C LEU A 48 5.35 -21.64 -1.25
N ASN A 49 6.26 -21.55 -2.23
CA ASN A 49 6.82 -20.27 -2.67
C ASN A 49 6.18 -19.80 -3.97
N LEU A 50 5.74 -18.55 -4.02
CA LEU A 50 5.28 -17.87 -5.23
C LEU A 50 6.18 -16.67 -5.58
N SER A 51 7.00 -16.81 -6.61
CA SER A 51 7.93 -15.76 -7.05
C SER A 51 7.33 -14.81 -8.10
N ILE A 52 6.01 -14.61 -8.08
CA ILE A 52 5.23 -13.77 -9.00
C ILE A 52 4.10 -13.11 -8.22
N GLY A 53 3.66 -11.96 -8.69
CA GLY A 53 2.44 -11.31 -8.24
C GLY A 53 1.94 -10.34 -9.29
N GLY A 54 0.75 -9.80 -9.06
CA GLY A 54 0.16 -8.71 -9.85
C GLY A 54 -0.51 -7.72 -8.92
N PRO A 55 -1.02 -6.60 -9.44
CA PRO A 55 -1.65 -5.59 -8.59
C PRO A 55 -2.97 -6.11 -7.95
N ASP A 56 -3.58 -7.16 -8.51
CA ASP A 56 -4.97 -7.54 -8.28
C ASP A 56 -5.28 -8.22 -6.95
N TYR A 57 -5.74 -7.43 -5.98
CA TYR A 57 -6.35 -7.91 -4.75
C TYR A 57 -7.89 -7.99 -4.76
N LEU A 58 -8.56 -7.59 -5.85
CA LEU A 58 -10.01 -7.74 -6.00
C LEU A 58 -10.40 -9.04 -6.72
N ASP A 59 -9.45 -9.82 -7.25
CA ASP A 59 -9.65 -11.21 -7.69
C ASP A 59 -9.99 -12.11 -6.50
N LEU A 60 -11.22 -11.98 -5.99
CA LEU A 60 -11.75 -12.74 -4.86
C LEU A 60 -11.51 -14.26 -5.02
N PRO A 61 -11.72 -14.89 -6.20
CA PRO A 61 -11.35 -16.29 -6.39
C PRO A 61 -9.89 -16.62 -6.06
N PHE A 62 -8.95 -15.75 -6.42
CA PHE A 62 -7.53 -15.93 -6.10
C PHE A 62 -7.25 -15.70 -4.60
N VAL A 63 -7.81 -14.63 -4.03
CA VAL A 63 -7.69 -14.30 -2.60
C VAL A 63 -8.23 -15.42 -1.73
N GLU A 64 -9.45 -15.89 -2.01
CA GLU A 64 -10.10 -16.99 -1.28
C GLU A 64 -9.29 -18.29 -1.39
N LYS A 65 -8.68 -18.56 -2.55
CA LYS A 65 -7.82 -19.74 -2.71
C LYS A 65 -6.55 -19.64 -1.86
N VAL A 66 -5.95 -18.46 -1.73
CA VAL A 66 -4.81 -18.25 -0.81
C VAL A 66 -5.23 -18.51 0.64
N TRP A 67 -6.42 -18.07 1.05
CA TRP A 67 -6.98 -18.41 2.36
C TRP A 67 -7.21 -19.91 2.53
N GLU A 68 -7.72 -20.60 1.51
CA GLU A 68 -7.92 -22.06 1.56
C GLU A 68 -6.59 -22.82 1.72
N ILE A 69 -5.54 -22.44 0.99
CA ILE A 69 -4.20 -23.04 1.10
C ILE A 69 -3.64 -22.86 2.50
N THR A 70 -3.66 -21.64 3.02
CA THR A 70 -3.10 -21.33 4.33
C THR A 70 -3.93 -22.00 5.43
N ALA A 71 -5.27 -22.08 5.30
CA ALA A 71 -6.13 -22.85 6.19
C ALA A 71 -5.78 -24.35 6.24
N ASN A 72 -5.23 -24.91 5.16
CA ASN A 72 -4.72 -26.28 5.10
C ASN A 72 -3.28 -26.43 5.67
N ASN A 73 -2.83 -25.48 6.51
CA ASN A 73 -1.50 -25.43 7.13
C ASN A 73 -0.32 -25.28 6.17
N ILE A 74 -0.56 -24.89 4.91
CA ILE A 74 0.52 -24.64 3.96
C ILE A 74 1.05 -23.23 4.19
N ILE A 75 2.34 -23.12 4.50
CA ILE A 75 3.02 -21.83 4.69
C ILE A 75 3.32 -21.22 3.33
N MET A 76 2.67 -20.10 3.01
CA MET A 76 2.87 -19.41 1.75
C MET A 76 3.89 -18.29 1.89
N VAL A 77 4.92 -18.31 1.04
CA VAL A 77 5.95 -17.27 0.93
C VAL A 77 5.85 -16.66 -0.46
N SER A 78 5.78 -15.34 -0.57
CA SER A 78 5.61 -14.66 -1.85
C SER A 78 6.50 -13.44 -2.00
N ALA A 79 6.90 -13.14 -3.24
CA ALA A 79 7.69 -11.96 -3.59
C ALA A 79 6.82 -10.70 -3.59
N ILE A 80 7.28 -9.63 -2.94
CA ILE A 80 6.48 -8.40 -2.78
C ILE A 80 6.26 -7.58 -4.07
N GLY A 81 7.02 -7.87 -5.13
CA GLY A 81 6.98 -7.13 -6.40
C GLY A 81 8.30 -6.48 -6.76
N ASN A 82 8.44 -6.03 -8.01
CA ASN A 82 9.68 -5.42 -8.54
C ASN A 82 9.45 -3.99 -9.06
N ASP A 83 8.39 -3.34 -8.59
CA ASP A 83 7.87 -2.08 -9.11
C ASP A 83 8.32 -0.88 -8.24
N GLY A 84 9.28 -1.11 -7.35
CA GLY A 84 10.00 -0.05 -6.65
C GLY A 84 10.88 0.80 -7.60
N PRO A 85 11.32 1.99 -7.16
CA PRO A 85 11.33 2.46 -5.77
C PRO A 85 10.08 3.27 -5.38
N LEU A 86 9.09 3.40 -6.28
CA LEU A 86 7.83 4.06 -5.96
C LEU A 86 7.12 3.34 -4.81
N TYR A 87 6.43 4.11 -3.96
CA TYR A 87 5.61 3.59 -2.87
C TYR A 87 4.18 3.30 -3.38
N GLY A 88 3.50 2.32 -2.79
CA GLY A 88 2.18 1.86 -3.24
C GLY A 88 2.28 0.82 -4.36
N THR A 89 3.36 0.04 -4.38
CA THR A 89 3.71 -0.86 -5.49
C THR A 89 3.71 -2.34 -5.12
N LEU A 90 3.07 -2.69 -4.01
CA LEU A 90 3.02 -4.05 -3.51
C LEU A 90 2.13 -4.92 -4.41
N ASN A 91 2.57 -6.16 -4.66
CA ASN A 91 1.83 -7.10 -5.49
C ASN A 91 1.11 -8.18 -4.66
N ASN A 92 -0.08 -8.54 -5.11
CA ASN A 92 -0.82 -9.70 -4.68
C ASN A 92 -0.17 -11.01 -5.18
N PRO A 93 -0.04 -12.07 -4.35
CA PRO A 93 -0.58 -12.25 -2.99
C PRO A 93 0.37 -11.89 -1.84
N ALA A 94 1.54 -11.33 -2.12
CA ALA A 94 2.51 -11.02 -1.06
C ALA A 94 2.04 -9.91 -0.11
N ASP A 95 1.11 -9.08 -0.55
CA ASP A 95 0.42 -8.05 0.23
C ASP A 95 -0.61 -8.61 1.25
N GLN A 96 -1.08 -9.85 1.07
CA GLN A 96 -2.09 -10.45 1.95
C GLN A 96 -1.54 -10.80 3.34
N SER A 97 -2.38 -10.71 4.36
CA SER A 97 -1.97 -10.93 5.76
C SER A 97 -1.55 -12.37 6.06
N ASP A 98 -2.15 -13.39 5.43
CA ASP A 98 -1.77 -14.79 5.67
C ASP A 98 -0.52 -15.25 4.87
N VAL A 99 0.00 -14.40 3.98
CA VAL A 99 1.18 -14.72 3.15
C VAL A 99 2.41 -14.02 3.70
N ILE A 100 3.54 -14.73 3.82
CA ILE A 100 4.83 -14.13 4.16
C ILE A 100 5.34 -13.40 2.92
N GLY A 101 5.16 -12.08 2.89
CA GLY A 101 5.61 -11.19 1.82
C GLY A 101 7.07 -10.80 2.01
N VAL A 102 7.88 -10.98 0.96
CA VAL A 102 9.34 -10.84 1.03
C VAL A 102 9.84 -9.75 0.10
N GLY A 103 10.48 -8.73 0.68
CA GLY A 103 11.22 -7.70 -0.05
C GLY A 103 12.68 -8.07 -0.33
N GLY A 104 13.32 -7.30 -1.21
CA GLY A 104 14.68 -7.57 -1.68
C GLY A 104 15.71 -6.55 -1.18
N ILE A 105 16.83 -7.03 -0.68
CA ILE A 105 18.02 -6.21 -0.33
C ILE A 105 19.25 -6.61 -1.15
N ASP A 106 20.26 -5.74 -1.15
CA ASP A 106 21.60 -6.04 -1.65
C ASP A 106 22.52 -6.61 -0.55
N TYR A 107 23.74 -6.98 -0.93
CA TYR A 107 24.75 -7.51 -0.01
C TYR A 107 25.28 -6.51 1.02
N ASN A 108 24.93 -5.23 0.90
CA ASN A 108 25.27 -4.18 1.87
C ASN A 108 24.08 -3.87 2.81
N ASP A 109 23.05 -4.71 2.82
CA ASP A 109 21.81 -4.51 3.58
C ASP A 109 21.03 -3.24 3.18
N HIS A 110 21.20 -2.75 1.94
CA HIS A 110 20.33 -1.70 1.40
C HIS A 110 19.11 -2.31 0.70
N ILE A 111 17.95 -1.66 0.86
CA ILE A 111 16.76 -2.00 0.07
C ILE A 111 17.09 -1.89 -1.42
N ALA A 112 16.87 -2.97 -2.16
CA ALA A 112 17.10 -2.98 -3.59
C ALA A 112 16.13 -2.01 -4.27
N SER A 113 16.60 -1.22 -5.24
CA SER A 113 15.78 -0.18 -5.89
C SER A 113 14.48 -0.74 -6.50
N PHE A 114 14.53 -1.96 -7.06
CA PHE A 114 13.35 -2.62 -7.61
C PHE A 114 12.38 -3.12 -6.54
N SER A 115 12.78 -3.30 -5.28
CA SER A 115 11.89 -3.90 -4.27
C SER A 115 10.67 -3.01 -4.09
N SER A 116 9.49 -3.54 -4.39
CA SER A 116 8.22 -2.89 -4.11
C SER A 116 8.12 -2.56 -2.62
N ARG A 117 7.46 -1.43 -2.32
CA ARG A 117 7.38 -0.84 -0.98
C ARG A 117 6.16 0.06 -0.84
N GLY A 118 5.94 0.55 0.37
CA GLY A 118 4.81 1.37 0.74
C GLY A 118 3.75 0.57 1.48
N MET A 119 2.69 1.25 1.87
CA MET A 119 1.59 0.62 2.60
C MET A 119 0.76 -0.25 1.64
N SER A 120 0.10 -1.27 2.18
CA SER A 120 -0.94 -2.02 1.44
C SER A 120 -2.05 -1.10 0.97
N THR A 121 -2.41 -1.16 -0.30
CA THR A 121 -3.46 -0.33 -0.91
C THR A 121 -4.88 -0.79 -0.58
N TRP A 122 -5.05 -1.98 0.03
CA TRP A 122 -6.36 -2.53 0.41
C TRP A 122 -7.13 -1.62 1.37
N GLU A 123 -6.43 -0.98 2.31
CA GLU A 123 -7.04 -0.15 3.36
C GLU A 123 -6.93 1.35 3.07
N ILE A 124 -6.12 1.74 2.07
CA ILE A 124 -5.79 3.15 1.75
C ILE A 124 -7.02 4.01 1.46
N PRO A 125 -8.06 3.53 0.75
CA PRO A 125 -9.29 4.31 0.54
C PRO A 125 -9.97 4.79 1.83
N HIS A 126 -9.65 4.15 2.96
CA HIS A 126 -10.18 4.48 4.28
C HIS A 126 -9.15 5.16 5.19
N GLY A 127 -7.98 5.51 4.64
CA GLY A 127 -6.88 6.17 5.34
C GLY A 127 -5.54 5.48 5.07
N TYR A 128 -5.08 4.66 6.02
CA TYR A 128 -3.70 4.21 6.07
C TYR A 128 -3.59 2.72 5.74
N GLY A 129 -2.62 2.29 4.94
CA GLY A 129 -2.44 0.88 4.61
C GLY A 129 -1.80 0.03 5.71
N ARG A 130 -1.95 -1.30 5.64
CA ARG A 130 -1.19 -2.25 6.47
C ARG A 130 0.31 -2.27 6.11
N ILE A 131 1.13 -2.70 7.07
CA ILE A 131 2.58 -2.87 6.86
C ILE A 131 2.87 -4.11 6.03
N LYS A 132 3.63 -3.89 4.96
CA LYS A 132 4.30 -4.90 4.13
C LYS A 132 5.59 -4.30 3.56
N PRO A 133 6.59 -5.10 3.14
CA PRO A 133 6.68 -6.57 3.29
C PRO A 133 6.71 -7.01 4.77
N ASP A 134 6.60 -8.32 5.05
CA ASP A 134 6.77 -8.82 6.42
C ASP A 134 8.25 -8.81 6.82
N VAL A 135 9.13 -9.26 5.90
CA VAL A 135 10.59 -9.33 6.06
C VAL A 135 11.29 -9.05 4.74
N VAL A 136 12.60 -8.80 4.78
CA VAL A 136 13.45 -8.70 3.58
C VAL A 136 14.55 -9.77 3.56
N ALA A 137 15.00 -10.12 2.36
CA ALA A 137 16.12 -11.04 2.14
C ALA A 137 16.96 -10.62 0.93
N TYR A 138 18.17 -11.18 0.82
CA TYR A 138 19.05 -10.91 -0.30
C TYR A 138 18.40 -11.25 -1.63
N GLY A 139 18.21 -10.24 -2.46
CA GLY A 139 17.50 -10.33 -3.74
C GLY A 139 18.23 -9.68 -4.91
N ARG A 140 19.35 -8.97 -4.67
CA ARG A 140 20.17 -8.35 -5.72
C ARG A 140 21.43 -9.17 -5.99
N GLU A 141 21.67 -9.45 -7.27
CA GLU A 141 22.89 -10.08 -7.77
C GLU A 141 23.20 -11.46 -7.16
N ILE A 142 22.16 -12.19 -6.77
CA ILE A 142 22.27 -13.50 -6.13
C ILE A 142 22.62 -14.58 -7.15
N MET A 143 23.60 -15.41 -6.81
CA MET A 143 24.00 -16.53 -7.66
C MET A 143 23.01 -17.70 -7.56
N GLY A 144 22.23 -17.91 -8.61
CA GLY A 144 21.34 -19.06 -8.78
C GLY A 144 21.83 -20.06 -9.82
N SER A 145 21.22 -21.25 -9.86
CA SER A 145 21.52 -22.27 -10.87
C SER A 145 21.08 -21.83 -12.25
N LYS A 146 21.91 -22.07 -13.27
CA LYS A 146 21.45 -22.05 -14.67
C LYS A 146 20.78 -23.38 -15.00
N ILE A 147 20.03 -23.38 -16.11
CA ILE A 147 19.46 -24.60 -16.71
C ILE A 147 20.52 -25.38 -17.47
N SER A 148 21.39 -24.64 -18.16
CA SER A 148 22.67 -25.19 -18.54
C SER A 148 23.51 -25.44 -17.29
N THR A 149 24.71 -25.94 -17.48
CA THR A 149 25.69 -26.05 -16.40
C THR A 149 26.09 -24.66 -15.85
N GLY A 150 26.41 -24.61 -14.55
CA GLY A 150 26.95 -23.44 -13.86
C GLY A 150 25.89 -22.54 -13.20
N CYS A 151 26.35 -21.37 -12.74
CA CYS A 151 25.51 -20.41 -12.01
C CYS A 151 25.33 -19.10 -12.80
N LYS A 152 24.26 -18.36 -12.51
CA LYS A 152 23.98 -17.00 -13.02
C LYS A 152 23.64 -16.09 -11.86
N SER A 153 24.07 -14.84 -11.93
CA SER A 153 23.56 -13.77 -11.06
C SER A 153 22.15 -13.36 -11.52
N LEU A 154 21.22 -13.28 -10.57
CA LEU A 154 19.82 -12.88 -10.76
C LEU A 154 19.46 -11.79 -9.75
N SER A 155 18.56 -10.89 -10.15
CA SER A 155 18.03 -9.84 -9.28
C SER A 155 16.51 -9.83 -9.34
N GLY A 156 15.86 -9.66 -8.19
CA GLY A 156 14.41 -9.54 -8.05
C GLY A 156 13.93 -10.02 -6.69
N THR A 157 12.76 -9.56 -6.25
CA THR A 157 12.08 -10.10 -5.07
C THR A 157 11.67 -11.56 -5.29
N SER A 158 11.46 -11.95 -6.56
CA SER A 158 11.36 -13.33 -7.02
C SER A 158 12.56 -14.22 -6.65
N VAL A 159 13.71 -13.63 -6.32
CA VAL A 159 14.92 -14.31 -5.83
C VAL A 159 15.03 -14.26 -4.31
N ALA A 160 14.53 -13.18 -3.67
CA ALA A 160 14.48 -13.06 -2.22
C ALA A 160 13.45 -14.02 -1.59
N SER A 161 12.26 -14.16 -2.17
CA SER A 161 11.20 -15.05 -1.67
C SER A 161 11.63 -16.52 -1.56
N PRO A 162 12.29 -17.16 -2.55
CA PRO A 162 12.75 -18.54 -2.40
C PRO A 162 13.89 -18.69 -1.38
N VAL A 163 14.67 -17.63 -1.11
CA VAL A 163 15.67 -17.65 -0.02
C VAL A 163 14.94 -17.78 1.33
N VAL A 164 13.90 -16.98 1.56
CA VAL A 164 13.06 -17.09 2.77
C VAL A 164 12.32 -18.43 2.80
N ALA A 165 11.81 -18.93 1.68
CA ALA A 165 11.19 -20.26 1.63
C ALA A 165 12.19 -21.36 2.06
N GLY A 166 13.45 -21.26 1.66
CA GLY A 166 14.52 -22.14 2.13
C GLY A 166 14.77 -22.03 3.64
N VAL A 167 14.75 -20.81 4.19
CA VAL A 167 14.80 -20.57 5.66
C VAL A 167 13.62 -21.28 6.35
N VAL A 168 12.40 -21.10 5.84
CA VAL A 168 11.20 -21.77 6.37
C VAL A 168 11.35 -23.28 6.31
N CYS A 169 11.83 -23.87 5.21
CA CYS A 169 12.08 -25.31 5.12
C CYS A 169 13.07 -25.82 6.17
N LEU A 170 14.16 -25.07 6.41
CA LEU A 170 15.12 -25.42 7.45
C LEU A 170 14.46 -25.40 8.83
N LEU A 171 13.67 -24.36 9.12
CA LEU A 171 12.92 -24.23 10.38
C LEU A 171 11.89 -25.35 10.56
N VAL A 172 11.19 -25.74 9.50
CA VAL A 172 10.25 -26.88 9.52
C VAL A 172 11.00 -28.19 9.79
N SER A 173 12.18 -28.40 9.19
CA SER A 173 12.93 -29.66 9.27
C SER A 173 13.48 -30.00 10.67
N VAL A 174 13.65 -28.99 11.53
CA VAL A 174 14.25 -29.14 12.87
C VAL A 174 13.20 -29.33 13.98
N ILE A 175 11.93 -29.08 13.70
CA ILE A 175 10.86 -29.33 14.67
C ILE A 175 10.50 -30.83 14.65
N PRO A 176 10.54 -31.52 15.82
CA PRO A 176 10.19 -32.94 15.90
C PRO A 176 8.78 -33.20 15.38
N GLU A 177 8.59 -34.28 14.61
CA GLU A 177 7.31 -34.65 13.99
C GLU A 177 6.14 -34.69 14.99
N SER A 178 6.40 -35.08 16.24
CA SER A 178 5.40 -35.10 17.32
C SER A 178 4.89 -33.71 17.74
N ARG A 179 5.67 -32.64 17.51
CA ARG A 179 5.32 -31.25 17.84
C ARG A 179 4.95 -30.42 16.61
N GLN A 180 5.18 -30.92 15.39
CA GLN A 180 5.00 -30.16 14.15
C GLN A 180 3.56 -29.64 14.03
N LYS A 181 2.55 -30.48 14.23
CA LYS A 181 1.14 -30.08 14.08
C LYS A 181 0.67 -29.05 15.11
N ASP A 182 1.34 -28.97 16.25
CA ASP A 182 0.98 -28.04 17.32
C ASP A 182 1.65 -26.68 17.17
N ILE A 183 2.81 -26.65 16.50
CA ILE A 183 3.68 -25.46 16.42
C ILE A 183 3.71 -24.88 15.03
N LEU A 184 3.81 -25.70 13.98
CA LEU A 184 4.03 -25.24 12.62
C LEU A 184 2.70 -24.96 11.93
N ASN A 185 2.42 -23.69 11.74
CA ASN A 185 1.31 -23.16 10.95
C ASN A 185 1.72 -21.80 10.33
N PRO A 186 0.94 -21.24 9.41
CA PRO A 186 1.27 -19.96 8.79
C PRO A 186 1.51 -18.80 9.78
N ALA A 187 0.68 -18.65 10.81
CA ALA A 187 0.84 -17.56 11.79
C ALA A 187 2.08 -17.72 12.67
N SER A 188 2.32 -18.90 13.24
CA SER A 188 3.50 -19.18 14.09
C SER A 188 4.82 -19.02 13.34
N MET A 189 4.88 -19.46 12.08
CA MET A 189 6.05 -19.25 11.23
C MET A 189 6.25 -17.76 10.96
N LYS A 190 5.18 -17.04 10.58
CA LYS A 190 5.25 -15.60 10.39
C LYS A 190 5.71 -14.87 11.66
N GLN A 191 5.16 -15.23 12.83
CA GLN A 191 5.57 -14.69 14.13
C GLN A 191 7.07 -14.87 14.37
N ALA A 192 7.60 -16.08 14.16
CA ALA A 192 9.02 -16.34 14.35
C ALA A 192 9.92 -15.58 13.38
N LEU A 193 9.47 -15.38 12.14
CA LEU A 193 10.21 -14.62 11.13
C LEU A 193 10.22 -13.12 11.44
N VAL A 194 9.07 -12.53 11.78
CA VAL A 194 8.99 -11.08 12.07
C VAL A 194 9.60 -10.72 13.42
N GLU A 195 9.48 -11.58 14.44
CA GLU A 195 10.08 -11.31 15.75
C GLU A 195 11.59 -11.59 15.77
N GLY A 196 12.07 -12.52 14.94
CA GLY A 196 13.50 -12.82 14.80
C GLY A 196 14.23 -11.93 13.82
N ALA A 197 13.53 -11.11 13.02
CA ALA A 197 14.15 -10.30 11.98
C ALA A 197 15.14 -9.26 12.53
N ALA A 198 16.24 -9.08 11.81
CA ALA A 198 17.23 -8.05 12.10
C ALA A 198 16.82 -6.72 11.43
N LYS A 199 16.31 -5.78 12.23
CA LYS A 199 15.99 -4.42 11.77
C LYS A 199 17.21 -3.73 11.15
N LEU A 200 17.03 -3.21 9.94
CA LEU A 200 18.03 -2.47 9.17
C LEU A 200 18.00 -0.98 9.54
N SER A 201 19.16 -0.34 9.53
CA SER A 201 19.28 1.11 9.75
C SER A 201 19.05 1.87 8.45
N GLY A 202 18.17 2.86 8.45
CA GLY A 202 17.89 3.71 7.29
C GLY A 202 16.50 3.52 6.65
N PRO A 203 16.08 2.30 6.27
CA PRO A 203 14.76 2.12 5.65
C PRO A 203 13.62 2.15 6.67
N ASN A 204 12.41 2.47 6.23
CA ASN A 204 11.24 2.50 7.09
C ASN A 204 10.45 1.17 7.10
N MET A 205 9.49 1.02 8.02
CA MET A 205 8.71 -0.22 8.19
C MET A 205 7.98 -0.66 6.91
N TYR A 206 7.63 0.27 6.01
CA TYR A 206 6.97 -0.01 4.72
C TYR A 206 7.95 -0.34 3.59
N GLU A 207 9.26 -0.34 3.87
CA GLU A 207 10.30 -0.79 2.94
C GLU A 207 10.94 -2.10 3.39
N GLN A 208 11.17 -2.26 4.70
CA GLN A 208 11.88 -3.42 5.26
C GLN A 208 11.00 -4.39 6.04
N GLY A 209 9.74 -4.04 6.33
CA GLY A 209 8.92 -4.80 7.27
C GLY A 209 9.57 -4.83 8.65
N ALA A 210 9.67 -6.03 9.23
CA ALA A 210 10.39 -6.27 10.48
C ALA A 210 11.92 -6.19 10.34
N GLY A 211 12.45 -6.25 9.11
CA GLY A 211 13.87 -6.26 8.82
C GLY A 211 14.32 -7.50 8.05
N ARG A 212 15.64 -7.70 7.99
CA ARG A 212 16.25 -8.83 7.29
C ARG A 212 15.97 -10.13 8.05
N VAL A 213 15.54 -11.17 7.34
CA VAL A 213 15.34 -12.51 7.93
C VAL A 213 16.61 -12.99 8.65
N ASP A 214 16.44 -13.51 9.87
CA ASP A 214 17.51 -14.15 10.64
C ASP A 214 17.10 -15.58 11.02
N LEU A 215 17.74 -16.56 10.37
CA LEU A 215 17.43 -17.97 10.56
C LEU A 215 17.66 -18.43 12.02
N LEU A 216 18.71 -17.93 12.68
CA LEU A 216 19.08 -18.42 14.01
C LEU A 216 18.13 -17.89 15.08
N GLU A 217 17.79 -16.60 15.01
CA GLU A 217 16.83 -16.01 15.94
C GLU A 217 15.42 -16.60 15.73
N SER A 218 14.96 -16.74 14.48
CA SER A 218 13.69 -17.41 14.19
C SER A 218 13.67 -18.87 14.67
N PHE A 219 14.79 -19.59 14.61
CA PHE A 219 14.90 -20.94 15.15
C PHE A 219 14.76 -20.97 16.68
N GLU A 220 15.46 -20.08 17.40
CA GLU A 220 15.36 -20.04 18.86
C GLU A 220 13.96 -19.65 19.34
N ILE A 221 13.26 -18.78 18.59
CA ILE A 221 11.84 -18.47 18.82
C ILE A 221 10.98 -19.72 18.63
N LEU A 222 11.08 -20.43 17.49
CA LEU A 222 10.27 -21.62 17.20
C LEU A 222 10.51 -22.78 18.16
N LYS A 223 11.77 -22.98 18.55
CA LYS A 223 12.16 -24.03 19.51
C LYS A 223 11.47 -23.88 20.86
N ASN A 224 11.32 -22.65 21.31
CA ASN A 224 10.66 -22.30 22.58
C ASN A 224 9.21 -21.85 22.40
N TYR A 225 8.67 -21.97 21.18
CA TYR A 225 7.37 -21.45 20.84
C TYR A 225 6.26 -22.18 21.61
N GLN A 226 5.37 -21.37 22.18
CA GLN A 226 4.09 -21.79 22.71
C GLN A 226 3.01 -21.15 21.85
N PRO A 227 2.00 -21.92 21.40
CA PRO A 227 0.91 -21.39 20.60
C PRO A 227 0.29 -20.15 21.24
N ARG A 228 0.35 -19.01 20.53
CA ARG A 228 -0.14 -17.73 21.02
C ARG A 228 -0.61 -16.83 19.88
N ALA A 229 -1.40 -15.83 20.25
CA ALA A 229 -1.65 -14.70 19.38
C ALA A 229 -0.61 -13.59 19.61
N SER A 230 -0.37 -12.76 18.60
CA SER A 230 0.46 -11.56 18.69
C SER A 230 -0.04 -10.48 17.74
N ILE A 231 0.52 -9.27 17.86
CA ILE A 231 0.26 -8.14 16.97
C ILE A 231 1.56 -7.81 16.25
N PHE A 232 1.51 -7.66 14.93
CA PHE A 232 2.61 -7.18 14.11
C PHE A 232 2.25 -5.84 13.46
N PRO A 233 3.07 -4.79 13.67
CA PRO A 233 4.22 -4.74 14.57
C PRO A 233 3.73 -4.63 16.02
N GLY A 234 4.53 -5.10 16.97
CA GLY A 234 4.18 -5.02 18.41
C GLY A 234 4.40 -3.64 19.04
N VAL A 235 4.97 -2.69 18.29
CA VAL A 235 5.31 -1.34 18.76
C VAL A 235 5.03 -0.32 17.65
N LEU A 236 4.43 0.81 18.01
CA LEU A 236 4.39 2.02 17.21
C LEU A 236 5.06 3.16 18.00
N ASP A 237 6.24 3.59 17.55
CA ASP A 237 7.04 4.61 18.24
C ASP A 237 7.33 5.83 17.33
N TYR A 238 6.67 6.95 17.61
CA TYR A 238 6.84 8.21 16.88
C TYR A 238 8.24 8.84 17.08
N THR A 239 9.04 8.32 18.00
CA THR A 239 10.43 8.72 18.23
C THR A 239 11.43 7.99 17.33
N ASP A 240 11.05 6.83 16.78
CA ASP A 240 11.90 5.98 15.95
C ASP A 240 11.83 6.37 14.46
N CYS A 241 12.51 7.45 14.10
CA CYS A 241 12.61 7.92 12.72
C CYS A 241 13.92 7.41 12.08
N PRO A 242 13.91 6.87 10.84
CA PRO A 242 12.80 6.81 9.89
C PRO A 242 11.93 5.56 9.98
N TYR A 243 12.21 4.62 10.89
CA TYR A 243 11.52 3.33 10.91
C TYR A 243 9.99 3.47 10.98
N SER A 244 9.51 4.37 11.83
CA SER A 244 8.08 4.63 12.01
C SER A 244 7.49 5.69 11.09
N TRP A 245 8.11 5.95 9.95
CA TRP A 245 7.52 6.79 8.90
C TRP A 245 6.18 6.16 8.42
N PRO A 246 5.12 6.95 8.14
CA PRO A 246 5.06 8.42 8.17
C PRO A 246 4.83 9.03 9.56
N PHE A 247 4.41 8.22 10.54
CA PHE A 247 3.98 8.64 11.87
C PHE A 247 5.05 9.45 12.63
N CYS A 248 6.31 9.05 12.57
CA CYS A 248 7.40 9.75 13.25
C CYS A 248 7.69 11.17 12.69
N ARG A 249 7.16 11.52 11.51
CA ARG A 249 7.34 12.84 10.86
C ARG A 249 6.24 13.85 11.21
N GLN A 250 5.12 13.38 11.75
CA GLN A 250 4.00 14.24 12.13
C GLN A 250 3.48 13.86 13.53
N PRO A 251 3.70 14.73 14.55
CA PRO A 251 3.09 14.51 15.86
C PRO A 251 1.56 14.70 15.79
N LEU A 252 0.86 14.10 16.74
CA LEU A 252 -0.57 14.30 16.93
C LEU A 252 -0.85 15.65 17.60
N TYR A 253 -2.06 16.17 17.41
CA TYR A 253 -2.54 17.38 18.07
C TYR A 253 -4.08 17.40 18.09
N ALA A 254 -4.66 18.26 18.92
CA ALA A 254 -6.11 18.33 19.08
C ALA A 254 -6.78 19.02 17.90
N GLY A 255 -7.94 18.51 17.47
CA GLY A 255 -8.72 19.02 16.33
C GLY A 255 -8.32 18.45 14.97
N ALA A 256 -7.32 17.56 14.93
CA ALA A 256 -6.92 16.80 13.74
C ALA A 256 -7.92 15.68 13.38
N MET A 257 -8.03 15.33 12.10
CA MET A 257 -8.54 14.05 11.62
C MET A 257 -7.85 12.88 12.34
N PRO A 258 -8.57 11.76 12.55
CA PRO A 258 -7.96 10.57 13.14
C PRO A 258 -6.78 10.06 12.31
N VAL A 259 -5.65 9.84 12.98
CA VAL A 259 -4.55 9.08 12.39
C VAL A 259 -4.85 7.60 12.59
N ILE A 260 -4.82 6.83 11.50
CA ILE A 260 -5.11 5.40 11.53
C ILE A 260 -3.80 4.62 11.47
N PHE A 261 -3.64 3.66 12.37
CA PHE A 261 -2.55 2.69 12.31
C PHE A 261 -3.10 1.27 12.18
N ASN A 262 -2.78 0.60 11.08
CA ASN A 262 -3.25 -0.75 10.77
C ASN A 262 -2.19 -1.80 11.13
N ALA A 263 -2.48 -2.61 12.13
CA ALA A 263 -1.67 -3.74 12.57
C ALA A 263 -2.33 -5.08 12.22
N THR A 264 -1.51 -6.13 12.07
CA THR A 264 -1.96 -7.49 11.80
C THR A 264 -1.97 -8.30 13.09
N ILE A 265 -3.11 -8.90 13.43
CA ILE A 265 -3.21 -9.92 14.48
C ILE A 265 -2.77 -11.24 13.86
N LEU A 266 -1.79 -11.91 14.48
CA LEU A 266 -1.31 -13.24 14.10
C LEU A 266 -1.79 -14.25 15.14
N ASN A 267 -2.51 -15.29 14.73
CA ASN A 267 -3.05 -16.29 15.65
C ASN A 267 -2.39 -17.66 15.44
N GLY A 268 -1.28 -17.94 16.12
CA GLY A 268 -0.63 -19.24 16.05
C GLY A 268 -1.29 -20.33 16.91
N MET A 269 -2.41 -20.04 17.59
CA MET A 269 -3.11 -21.01 18.45
C MET A 269 -3.99 -22.00 17.68
N GLY A 270 -4.53 -21.58 16.53
CA GLY A 270 -5.40 -22.39 15.69
C GLY A 270 -5.91 -21.62 14.48
N VAL A 271 -6.42 -22.35 13.49
CA VAL A 271 -6.90 -21.82 12.21
C VAL A 271 -8.14 -20.92 12.34
N ILE A 272 -8.76 -20.86 13.52
CA ILE A 272 -9.81 -19.89 13.78
C ILE A 272 -9.57 -19.32 15.16
N GLY A 273 -9.77 -18.02 15.26
CA GLY A 273 -9.72 -17.29 16.52
C GLY A 273 -10.84 -16.27 16.57
N TYR A 274 -11.07 -15.76 17.77
CA TYR A 274 -12.08 -14.75 18.02
C TYR A 274 -11.51 -13.74 19.00
N VAL A 275 -11.80 -12.47 18.75
CA VAL A 275 -11.48 -11.40 19.69
C VAL A 275 -12.59 -11.36 20.74
N GLU A 276 -12.27 -11.73 21.98
CA GLU A 276 -13.27 -11.97 23.04
C GLU A 276 -13.99 -10.69 23.49
N SER A 277 -13.27 -9.57 23.50
CA SER A 277 -13.78 -8.26 23.91
C SER A 277 -13.06 -7.15 23.14
N PRO A 278 -13.68 -5.96 23.02
CA PRO A 278 -13.05 -4.83 22.36
C PRO A 278 -11.65 -4.54 22.93
N PRO A 279 -10.66 -4.22 22.07
CA PRO A 279 -9.34 -3.79 22.52
C PRO A 279 -9.44 -2.62 23.51
N THR A 280 -8.52 -2.58 24.46
CA THR A 280 -8.51 -1.58 25.53
C THR A 280 -7.20 -0.83 25.57
N TRP A 281 -7.29 0.49 25.76
CA TRP A 281 -6.14 1.39 25.95
C TRP A 281 -5.82 1.53 27.43
N HIS A 282 -4.55 1.34 27.77
CA HIS A 282 -4.00 1.47 29.11
C HIS A 282 -2.89 2.51 29.08
N PRO A 283 -3.18 3.78 29.43
CA PRO A 283 -2.17 4.82 29.47
C PRO A 283 -1.15 4.56 30.60
N SER A 284 0.11 4.87 30.36
CA SER A 284 1.17 4.73 31.38
C SER A 284 1.10 5.78 32.49
N ASN A 285 0.52 6.95 32.20
CA ASN A 285 0.41 8.11 33.09
C ASN A 285 -0.91 8.87 32.86
N GLU A 286 -1.12 9.95 33.61
CA GLU A 286 -2.35 10.74 33.51
C GLU A 286 -2.47 11.46 32.16
N GLU A 287 -1.35 11.90 31.58
CA GLU A 287 -1.28 12.55 30.28
C GLU A 287 -1.77 11.64 29.14
N GLY A 288 -1.59 10.32 29.26
CA GLY A 288 -2.14 9.36 28.30
C GLY A 288 -3.67 9.33 28.22
N ASN A 289 -4.38 9.97 29.16
CA ASN A 289 -5.83 10.17 29.05
C ASN A 289 -6.21 11.28 28.06
N LEU A 290 -5.26 12.08 27.57
CA LEU A 290 -5.47 13.07 26.50
C LEU A 290 -5.64 12.39 25.13
N LEU A 291 -5.22 11.14 24.99
CA LEU A 291 -5.47 10.33 23.79
C LEU A 291 -6.92 9.83 23.80
N SER A 292 -7.65 10.14 22.73
CA SER A 292 -8.84 9.42 22.32
C SER A 292 -8.43 8.36 21.32
N ILE A 293 -8.76 7.11 21.59
CA ILE A 293 -8.46 5.99 20.70
C ILE A 293 -9.69 5.12 20.51
N HIS A 294 -10.02 4.88 19.25
CA HIS A 294 -11.08 3.98 18.82
C HIS A 294 -10.48 2.83 18.00
N PHE A 295 -11.14 1.68 18.01
CA PHE A 295 -10.63 0.46 17.37
C PHE A 295 -11.65 -0.09 16.39
N THR A 296 -11.20 -0.41 15.18
CA THR A 296 -11.88 -1.35 14.28
C THR A 296 -11.00 -2.58 14.14
N TYR A 297 -11.60 -3.78 14.15
CA TYR A 297 -10.84 -5.03 14.22
C TYR A 297 -11.66 -6.21 13.70
N SER A 298 -10.95 -7.30 13.36
CA SER A 298 -11.58 -8.58 13.03
C SER A 298 -12.19 -9.23 14.28
N GLU A 299 -13.52 -9.37 14.35
CA GLU A 299 -14.16 -10.18 15.40
C GLU A 299 -13.79 -11.66 15.27
N VAL A 300 -13.71 -12.14 14.03
CA VAL A 300 -13.28 -13.50 13.68
C VAL A 300 -11.93 -13.41 12.98
N ILE A 301 -10.94 -14.13 13.51
CA ILE A 301 -9.63 -14.31 12.92
C ILE A 301 -9.68 -15.58 12.08
N TRP A 302 -9.54 -15.44 10.77
CA TRP A 302 -9.59 -16.54 9.80
C TRP A 302 -8.77 -16.20 8.55
N PRO A 303 -7.94 -17.14 8.03
CA PRO A 303 -7.59 -18.43 8.63
C PRO A 303 -6.50 -18.32 9.71
N TRP A 304 -5.55 -17.40 9.62
CA TRP A 304 -4.51 -17.30 10.66
C TRP A 304 -4.27 -15.87 11.11
N THR A 305 -4.82 -14.91 10.37
CA THR A 305 -4.61 -13.50 10.60
C THR A 305 -5.92 -12.73 10.69
N GLY A 306 -5.86 -11.61 11.41
CA GLY A 306 -6.92 -10.62 11.49
C GLY A 306 -6.31 -9.22 11.46
N TYR A 307 -7.15 -8.19 11.46
CA TYR A 307 -6.67 -6.80 11.52
C TYR A 307 -7.05 -6.14 12.85
N LEU A 308 -6.23 -5.16 13.24
CA LEU A 308 -6.48 -4.21 14.32
C LEU A 308 -6.09 -2.82 13.82
N ALA A 309 -7.09 -1.96 13.63
CA ALA A 309 -6.89 -0.56 13.26
C ALA A 309 -7.08 0.34 14.49
N LEU A 310 -6.12 1.22 14.74
CA LEU A 310 -6.13 2.20 15.82
C LEU A 310 -6.45 3.56 15.22
N HIS A 311 -7.60 4.14 15.59
CA HIS A 311 -8.01 5.49 15.21
C HIS A 311 -7.64 6.43 16.35
N MET A 312 -6.57 7.19 16.17
CA MET A 312 -5.96 8.00 17.24
C MET A 312 -6.21 9.49 17.03
N GLN A 313 -6.66 10.17 18.08
CA GLN A 313 -6.86 11.62 18.13
C GLN A 313 -6.50 12.16 19.51
N ILE A 314 -6.06 13.42 19.56
CA ILE A 314 -5.90 14.12 20.82
C ILE A 314 -7.19 14.85 21.14
N LYS A 315 -7.68 14.68 22.37
CA LYS A 315 -8.87 15.37 22.85
C LYS A 315 -8.63 16.87 22.96
N GLU A 316 -9.70 17.66 22.95
CA GLU A 316 -9.63 19.13 22.98
C GLU A 316 -8.87 19.68 24.20
N GLU A 317 -8.95 18.98 25.35
CA GLU A 317 -8.20 19.31 26.56
C GLU A 317 -6.67 19.25 26.36
N GLY A 318 -6.21 18.48 25.37
CA GLY A 318 -4.81 18.36 24.97
C GLY A 318 -4.34 19.41 23.97
N SER A 319 -5.16 20.41 23.62
CA SER A 319 -4.84 21.42 22.59
C SER A 319 -3.58 22.25 22.87
N GLN A 320 -3.17 22.38 24.14
CA GLN A 320 -1.94 23.08 24.54
C GLN A 320 -0.84 22.11 25.04
N PHE A 321 -1.09 20.81 24.97
CA PHE A 321 -0.15 19.81 25.48
C PHE A 321 1.05 19.68 24.53
N PHE A 322 2.24 19.58 25.11
CA PHE A 322 3.47 19.30 24.40
C PHE A 322 4.23 18.21 25.14
N GLY A 323 4.47 17.08 24.49
CA GLY A 323 5.17 15.97 25.13
C GLY A 323 4.95 14.64 24.43
N GLU A 324 5.23 13.57 25.16
CA GLU A 324 5.03 12.20 24.71
C GLU A 324 3.88 11.57 25.49
N ILE A 325 3.08 10.75 24.80
CA ILE A 325 2.07 9.89 25.40
C ILE A 325 2.51 8.45 25.14
N ASP A 326 2.56 7.65 26.19
CA ASP A 326 2.89 6.23 26.10
C ASP A 326 1.89 5.36 26.87
N GLY A 327 1.80 4.10 26.44
CA GLY A 327 0.90 3.12 27.02
C GLY A 327 0.70 1.91 26.12
N ASN A 328 -0.26 1.08 26.49
CA ASN A 328 -0.46 -0.23 25.88
C ASN A 328 -1.89 -0.39 25.37
N VAL A 329 -2.04 -0.91 24.17
CA VAL A 329 -3.30 -1.47 23.68
C VAL A 329 -3.27 -2.98 23.94
N THR A 330 -4.27 -3.49 24.66
CA THR A 330 -4.39 -4.92 24.94
C THR A 330 -5.64 -5.50 24.30
N LEU A 331 -5.53 -6.70 23.73
CA LEU A 331 -6.65 -7.47 23.22
C LEU A 331 -6.48 -8.96 23.58
N GLN A 332 -7.60 -9.65 23.79
CA GLN A 332 -7.61 -11.06 24.12
C GLN A 332 -8.17 -11.85 22.93
N VAL A 333 -7.37 -12.81 22.46
CA VAL A 333 -7.79 -13.75 21.42
C VAL A 333 -8.04 -15.09 22.09
N TYR A 334 -9.16 -15.73 21.75
CA TYR A 334 -9.38 -17.14 22.04
C TYR A 334 -9.46 -17.96 20.76
N SER A 335 -8.93 -19.19 20.82
CA SER A 335 -9.09 -20.20 19.78
C SER A 335 -9.73 -21.46 20.35
N PRO A 336 -10.56 -22.17 19.57
CA PRO A 336 -11.09 -23.47 19.96
C PRO A 336 -9.97 -24.44 20.37
N PRO A 337 -10.28 -25.45 21.22
CA PRO A 337 -9.31 -26.46 21.61
C PRO A 337 -8.69 -27.15 20.40
N ALA A 338 -7.38 -27.37 20.42
CA ALA A 338 -6.72 -28.18 19.41
C ALA A 338 -7.10 -29.67 19.56
N LEU A 339 -6.72 -30.51 18.59
CA LEU A 339 -7.01 -31.94 18.63
C LEU A 339 -6.38 -32.58 19.90
N GLY A 340 -7.22 -33.12 20.77
CA GLY A 340 -6.79 -33.72 22.04
C GLY A 340 -6.85 -32.79 23.25
N GLU A 341 -7.19 -31.51 23.05
CA GLU A 341 -7.44 -30.55 24.12
C GLU A 341 -8.95 -30.43 24.42
N ASN A 342 -9.28 -30.17 25.69
CA ASN A 342 -10.67 -29.98 26.14
C ASN A 342 -10.97 -28.54 26.55
N ARG A 343 -10.00 -27.63 26.39
CA ARG A 343 -10.11 -26.22 26.79
C ARG A 343 -9.65 -25.32 25.64
N PRO A 344 -10.31 -24.16 25.45
CA PRO A 344 -9.85 -23.20 24.46
C PRO A 344 -8.47 -22.66 24.84
N ARG A 345 -7.70 -22.28 23.83
CA ARG A 345 -6.43 -21.56 24.00
C ARG A 345 -6.74 -20.07 24.04
N ILE A 346 -6.15 -19.35 24.98
CA ILE A 346 -6.39 -17.91 25.18
C ILE A 346 -5.05 -17.21 25.25
N SER A 347 -4.91 -16.12 24.51
CA SER A 347 -3.70 -15.30 24.47
C SER A 347 -4.05 -13.82 24.57
N THR A 348 -3.37 -13.12 25.46
CA THR A 348 -3.44 -11.64 25.51
C THR A 348 -2.31 -11.08 24.65
N CYS A 349 -2.66 -10.23 23.69
CA CYS A 349 -1.70 -9.51 22.87
C CYS A 349 -1.56 -8.08 23.36
N VAL A 350 -0.37 -7.52 23.24
CA VAL A 350 -0.05 -6.14 23.64
C VAL A 350 0.62 -5.43 22.47
N LEU A 351 0.10 -4.26 22.13
CA LEU A 351 0.71 -3.30 21.21
C LEU A 351 1.15 -2.08 22.03
N HIS A 352 2.45 -1.79 22.02
CA HIS A 352 3.01 -0.65 22.72
C HIS A 352 2.91 0.61 21.84
N LEU A 353 2.37 1.69 22.39
CA LEU A 353 2.30 2.97 21.72
C LEU A 353 3.22 3.96 22.43
N LYS A 354 4.00 4.70 21.63
CA LYS A 354 4.75 5.88 22.05
C LYS A 354 4.54 6.98 21.03
N LEU A 355 3.72 7.96 21.39
CA LEU A 355 3.19 8.98 20.51
C LEU A 355 3.81 10.34 20.86
N LYS A 356 4.05 11.17 19.84
CA LYS A 356 4.45 12.58 20.03
C LYS A 356 3.23 13.47 19.90
N VAL A 357 3.07 14.40 20.82
CA VAL A 357 1.97 15.37 20.81
C VAL A 357 2.50 16.79 20.88
N VAL A 358 1.91 17.67 20.09
CA VAL A 358 2.23 19.11 20.07
C VAL A 358 0.95 19.94 20.25
N PRO A 359 1.09 21.22 20.67
CA PRO A 359 -0.03 22.14 20.69
C PRO A 359 -0.66 22.25 19.29
N THR A 360 -1.97 22.47 19.25
CA THR A 360 -2.72 22.61 17.99
C THR A 360 -2.03 23.68 17.12
N PRO A 361 -1.55 23.31 15.92
CA PRO A 361 -0.90 24.25 15.01
C PRO A 361 -1.85 25.35 14.56
N GLU A 362 -1.28 26.48 14.13
CA GLU A 362 -2.06 27.52 13.48
C GLU A 362 -2.84 26.95 12.28
N ARG A 363 -4.10 27.38 12.12
CA ARG A 363 -4.96 26.98 11.00
C ARG A 363 -4.26 27.09 9.64
N SER A 364 -3.49 28.15 9.43
CA SER A 364 -2.72 28.43 8.20
C SER A 364 -1.67 27.35 7.86
N LYS A 365 -1.27 26.53 8.84
CA LYS A 365 -0.31 25.43 8.69
C LYS A 365 -0.99 24.08 8.54
N ARG A 366 -2.32 24.00 8.64
CA ARG A 366 -3.08 22.75 8.60
C ARG A 366 -3.69 22.55 7.23
N VAL A 367 -3.32 21.44 6.61
CA VAL A 367 -3.65 21.07 5.23
C VAL A 367 -4.40 19.74 5.27
N LEU A 368 -5.54 19.71 4.60
CA LEU A 368 -6.36 18.50 4.47
C LEU A 368 -6.19 17.94 3.05
N TRP A 369 -5.86 16.67 2.94
CA TRP A 369 -5.78 15.91 1.68
C TRP A 369 -7.07 15.12 1.50
N ASP A 370 -7.75 15.32 0.37
CA ASP A 370 -8.92 14.53 0.02
C ASP A 370 -8.49 13.14 -0.48
N GLN A 371 -8.71 12.11 0.33
CA GLN A 371 -8.48 10.72 -0.05
C GLN A 371 -9.76 10.01 -0.49
N PHE A 372 -10.91 10.54 -0.09
CA PHE A 372 -12.18 9.85 -0.25
C PHE A 372 -12.61 9.79 -1.72
N HIS A 373 -12.20 10.75 -2.53
CA HIS A 373 -12.53 10.84 -3.95
C HIS A 373 -11.42 10.33 -4.89
N SER A 374 -10.30 9.85 -4.33
CA SER A 374 -9.25 9.17 -5.11
C SER A 374 -9.63 7.73 -5.46
N ILE A 375 -9.00 7.17 -6.48
CA ILE A 375 -9.20 5.79 -6.96
C ILE A 375 -9.14 4.79 -5.80
N LYS A 376 -10.24 4.07 -5.59
CA LYS A 376 -10.34 3.03 -4.55
C LYS A 376 -9.83 1.65 -5.01
N TYR A 377 -8.91 1.64 -5.98
CA TYR A 377 -8.46 0.53 -6.87
C TYR A 377 -9.39 0.29 -8.05
N PRO A 378 -8.97 0.07 -9.31
CA PRO A 378 -9.95 0.15 -10.39
C PRO A 378 -10.91 -1.06 -10.40
N PRO A 379 -12.24 -0.84 -10.27
CA PRO A 379 -13.26 -1.77 -10.78
C PRO A 379 -13.50 -1.57 -12.29
N GLY A 380 -12.74 -0.68 -12.94
CA GLY A 380 -12.85 -0.29 -14.35
C GLY A 380 -11.51 0.14 -14.93
N TYR A 381 -11.45 0.51 -16.20
CA TYR A 381 -10.20 0.98 -16.80
C TYR A 381 -9.97 2.45 -16.44
N ILE A 382 -8.99 2.74 -15.59
CA ILE A 382 -8.45 4.09 -15.39
C ILE A 382 -7.04 4.13 -15.99
N PRO A 383 -6.79 5.00 -16.99
CA PRO A 383 -5.51 5.06 -17.67
C PRO A 383 -4.45 5.75 -16.81
N ARG A 384 -3.18 5.53 -17.14
CA ARG A 384 -2.06 6.24 -16.51
C ARG A 384 -2.16 7.76 -16.66
N ASP A 385 -1.72 8.41 -15.59
CA ASP A 385 -1.51 9.84 -15.45
C ASP A 385 -0.64 10.39 -16.58
N SER A 386 0.49 9.72 -16.81
CA SER A 386 1.44 10.09 -17.85
C SER A 386 1.25 9.24 -19.09
N LEU A 387 0.88 9.89 -20.19
CA LEU A 387 0.75 9.24 -21.50
C LEU A 387 2.09 8.85 -22.14
N ASP A 388 3.21 9.24 -21.52
CA ASP A 388 4.54 8.81 -21.92
C ASP A 388 4.82 7.35 -21.49
N VAL A 389 4.07 6.83 -20.52
CA VAL A 389 4.18 5.45 -20.04
C VAL A 389 3.44 4.50 -20.98
N ARG A 390 4.16 3.51 -21.55
CA ARG A 390 3.62 2.60 -22.59
C ARG A 390 3.59 1.12 -22.23
N ASN A 391 4.25 0.74 -21.13
CA ASN A 391 4.39 -0.68 -20.76
C ASN A 391 3.25 -1.18 -19.88
N ASP A 392 2.54 -0.27 -19.21
CA ASP A 392 1.37 -0.53 -18.40
C ASP A 392 0.40 0.63 -18.63
N ILE A 393 -0.85 0.29 -18.95
CA ILE A 393 -1.85 1.27 -19.36
C ILE A 393 -2.79 1.64 -18.23
N LEU A 394 -2.82 0.84 -17.15
CA LEU A 394 -3.71 1.01 -16.01
C LEU A 394 -2.96 1.73 -14.90
N ASP A 395 -3.62 2.70 -14.26
CA ASP A 395 -3.08 3.23 -13.01
C ASP A 395 -3.44 2.34 -11.81
N TRP A 396 -2.40 1.91 -11.11
CA TRP A 396 -2.47 0.94 -10.01
C TRP A 396 -1.79 1.46 -8.75
N HIS A 397 -1.21 2.66 -8.76
CA HIS A 397 -0.28 3.08 -7.71
C HIS A 397 -0.94 3.59 -6.43
N GLY A 398 -2.28 3.62 -6.40
CA GLY A 398 -3.08 3.90 -5.22
C GLY A 398 -2.78 5.29 -4.70
N ASP A 399 -3.49 6.29 -5.22
CA ASP A 399 -3.22 7.70 -4.95
C ASP A 399 -3.42 8.03 -3.48
N HIS A 400 -2.30 8.21 -2.78
CA HIS A 400 -2.30 8.55 -1.37
C HIS A 400 -1.05 9.37 -1.03
N LEU A 401 -1.21 10.25 -0.07
CA LEU A 401 -0.15 11.09 0.52
C LEU A 401 1.10 10.31 0.97
N HIS A 402 1.00 9.00 1.18
CA HIS A 402 2.07 8.13 1.68
C HIS A 402 2.46 7.01 0.68
N THR A 403 1.94 7.08 -0.55
CA THR A 403 2.31 6.20 -1.68
C THR A 403 3.04 7.03 -2.74
N ASN A 404 2.54 7.14 -3.96
CA ASN A 404 3.11 7.95 -5.04
C ASN A 404 3.32 9.43 -4.65
N PHE A 405 2.52 9.98 -3.73
CA PHE A 405 2.66 11.37 -3.25
C PHE A 405 3.53 11.56 -1.98
N HIS A 406 4.26 10.53 -1.54
CA HIS A 406 5.07 10.59 -0.31
C HIS A 406 6.14 11.70 -0.31
N ILE A 407 6.66 12.08 -1.48
CA ILE A 407 7.63 13.18 -1.61
C ILE A 407 6.97 14.51 -1.25
N MET A 408 5.76 14.74 -1.76
CA MET A 408 5.00 15.96 -1.45
C MET A 408 4.68 16.03 0.04
N PHE A 409 4.26 14.92 0.67
CA PHE A 409 4.10 14.86 2.13
C PHE A 409 5.37 15.31 2.86
N ASN A 410 6.52 14.72 2.51
CA ASN A 410 7.78 15.04 3.16
C ASN A 410 8.15 16.53 2.98
N MET A 411 7.97 17.08 1.77
CA MET A 411 8.25 18.49 1.48
C MET A 411 7.32 19.43 2.26
N LEU A 412 6.02 19.13 2.33
CA LEU A 412 5.06 19.91 3.12
C LEU A 412 5.41 19.88 4.61
N ARG A 413 5.79 18.70 5.13
CA ARG A 413 6.27 18.54 6.50
C ARG A 413 7.55 19.33 6.76
N ASP A 414 8.51 19.33 5.83
CA ASP A 414 9.75 20.11 5.92
C ASP A 414 9.49 21.62 5.88
N ALA A 415 8.45 22.05 5.16
CA ALA A 415 7.98 23.44 5.15
C ALA A 415 7.13 23.81 6.39
N GLY A 416 6.90 22.87 7.31
CA GLY A 416 6.20 23.08 8.57
C GLY A 416 4.66 23.00 8.49
N TYR A 417 4.11 22.46 7.39
CA TYR A 417 2.67 22.19 7.25
C TYR A 417 2.31 20.83 7.82
N PHE A 418 1.19 20.74 8.54
CA PHE A 418 0.58 19.50 9.00
C PHE A 418 -0.43 19.03 7.97
N VAL A 419 -0.25 17.82 7.46
CA VAL A 419 -1.03 17.28 6.35
C VAL A 419 -1.82 16.08 6.85
N GLU A 420 -3.13 16.13 6.71
CA GLU A 420 -4.07 15.17 7.28
C GLU A 420 -4.90 14.52 6.17
N THR A 421 -5.26 13.25 6.32
CA THR A 421 -6.03 12.49 5.31
C THR A 421 -7.52 12.55 5.62
N LEU A 422 -8.33 13.03 4.68
CA LEU A 422 -9.79 12.99 4.73
C LEU A 422 -10.31 11.71 4.05
N GLY A 423 -10.72 10.74 4.85
CA GLY A 423 -11.31 9.46 4.38
C GLY A 423 -12.83 9.46 4.32
N SER A 424 -13.47 10.62 4.25
CA SER A 424 -14.94 10.79 4.24
C SER A 424 -15.36 11.92 3.28
N PRO A 425 -16.66 12.03 2.93
CA PRO A 425 -17.17 13.11 2.08
C PRO A 425 -16.82 14.51 2.61
N LEU A 426 -16.80 15.51 1.73
CA LEU A 426 -16.49 16.91 2.09
C LEU A 426 -17.46 17.49 3.13
N THR A 427 -18.66 16.92 3.24
CA THR A 427 -19.67 17.28 4.25
C THR A 427 -19.29 16.90 5.68
N CYS A 428 -18.30 16.03 5.89
CA CYS A 428 -17.96 15.48 7.21
C CYS A 428 -16.86 16.24 7.97
N PHE A 429 -16.18 17.22 7.36
CA PHE A 429 -15.11 17.97 8.04
C PHE A 429 -15.48 19.43 8.35
N ASP A 430 -14.84 19.96 9.40
CA ASP A 430 -14.97 21.35 9.82
C ASP A 430 -13.86 22.22 9.20
N ALA A 431 -14.23 23.09 8.25
CA ALA A 431 -13.31 23.98 7.54
C ALA A 431 -12.72 25.09 8.43
N HIS A 432 -13.26 25.35 9.62
CA HIS A 432 -12.64 26.25 10.58
C HIS A 432 -11.32 25.70 11.13
N GLN A 433 -11.10 24.38 11.05
CA GLN A 433 -9.88 23.73 11.54
C GLN A 433 -8.71 23.80 10.55
N TYR A 434 -8.98 23.97 9.26
CA TYR A 434 -8.00 23.82 8.18
C TYR A 434 -7.80 25.10 7.39
N GLY A 435 -6.55 25.39 7.02
CA GLY A 435 -6.21 26.52 6.17
C GLY A 435 -6.38 26.20 4.69
N THR A 436 -6.16 24.93 4.30
CA THR A 436 -6.20 24.53 2.89
C THR A 436 -6.72 23.10 2.73
N LEU A 437 -7.58 22.88 1.74
CA LEU A 437 -7.95 21.58 1.19
C LEU A 437 -7.17 21.33 -0.12
N LEU A 438 -6.50 20.19 -0.20
CA LEU A 438 -5.80 19.69 -1.38
C LEU A 438 -6.66 18.65 -2.07
N LEU A 439 -6.95 18.91 -3.34
CA LEU A 439 -7.61 18.00 -4.26
C LEU A 439 -6.57 17.60 -5.30
N VAL A 440 -6.08 16.36 -5.25
CA VAL A 440 -4.99 15.90 -6.10
C VAL A 440 -5.37 14.55 -6.66
N ASP A 441 -5.47 14.49 -7.99
CA ASP A 441 -5.81 13.28 -8.72
C ASP A 441 -7.10 12.64 -8.19
N LEU A 442 -8.22 13.27 -8.58
CA LEU A 442 -9.55 12.88 -8.15
C LEU A 442 -10.36 12.38 -9.33
N GLU A 443 -10.93 11.19 -9.16
CA GLU A 443 -11.60 10.43 -10.21
C GLU A 443 -13.08 10.19 -9.91
N ASP A 444 -13.50 10.38 -8.66
CA ASP A 444 -14.89 10.19 -8.22
C ASP A 444 -15.79 11.40 -8.55
N GLU A 445 -17.10 11.20 -8.50
CA GLU A 445 -18.10 12.25 -8.66
C GLU A 445 -18.43 12.93 -7.32
N TYR A 446 -18.94 14.17 -7.36
CA TYR A 446 -19.33 14.93 -6.17
C TYR A 446 -20.84 15.10 -6.08
N PHE A 447 -21.39 14.92 -4.89
CA PHE A 447 -22.81 15.19 -4.65
C PHE A 447 -23.09 16.70 -4.56
N GLU A 448 -24.33 17.12 -4.85
CA GLU A 448 -24.74 18.53 -4.79
C GLU A 448 -24.44 19.14 -3.40
N GLU A 449 -24.66 18.38 -2.32
CA GLU A 449 -24.39 18.81 -0.96
C GLU A 449 -22.90 19.07 -0.69
N GLU A 450 -22.00 18.34 -1.35
CA GLU A 450 -20.56 18.55 -1.23
C GLU A 450 -20.11 19.82 -1.97
N ILE A 451 -20.67 20.05 -3.15
CA ILE A 451 -20.42 21.26 -3.93
C ILE A 451 -20.89 22.51 -3.15
N GLU A 452 -22.09 22.45 -2.57
CA GLU A 452 -22.62 23.53 -1.73
C GLU A 452 -21.76 23.75 -0.48
N LYS A 453 -21.39 22.68 0.22
CA LYS A 453 -20.54 22.74 1.41
C LYS A 453 -19.18 23.36 1.09
N LEU A 454 -18.50 22.89 0.04
CA LEU A 454 -17.18 23.39 -0.34
C LEU A 454 -17.24 24.88 -0.71
N ARG A 455 -18.27 25.29 -1.47
CA ARG A 455 -18.50 26.70 -1.79
C ARG A 455 -18.61 27.54 -0.53
N ASP A 456 -19.45 27.11 0.41
CA ASP A 456 -19.71 27.87 1.63
C ASP A 456 -18.46 27.90 2.54
N ASP A 457 -17.69 26.82 2.60
CA ASP A 457 -16.42 26.77 3.32
C ASP A 457 -15.39 27.75 2.75
N VAL A 458 -15.21 27.75 1.42
CA VAL A 458 -14.25 28.65 0.76
C VAL A 458 -14.67 30.12 0.94
N ILE A 459 -15.93 30.46 0.68
CA ILE A 459 -16.41 31.85 0.69
C ILE A 459 -16.60 32.38 2.12
N SER A 460 -17.18 31.58 3.02
CA SER A 460 -17.60 32.05 4.34
C SER A 460 -16.56 31.78 5.42
N THR A 461 -15.87 30.64 5.37
CA THR A 461 -14.85 30.28 6.39
C THR A 461 -13.43 30.67 5.98
N GLY A 462 -13.21 30.99 4.68
CA GLY A 462 -11.90 31.32 4.15
C GLY A 462 -10.99 30.09 4.08
N LEU A 463 -11.54 28.94 3.68
CA LEU A 463 -10.77 27.74 3.34
C LEU A 463 -10.04 27.98 2.01
N GLY A 464 -8.72 27.78 1.98
CA GLY A 464 -7.97 27.74 0.73
C GLY A 464 -8.22 26.43 -0.01
N LEU A 465 -8.25 26.48 -1.34
CA LEU A 465 -8.40 25.30 -2.19
C LEU A 465 -7.20 25.24 -3.14
N ALA A 466 -6.54 24.09 -3.22
CA ALA A 466 -5.56 23.81 -4.25
C ALA A 466 -5.96 22.54 -4.99
N VAL A 467 -6.09 22.64 -6.31
CA VAL A 467 -6.56 21.55 -7.17
C VAL A 467 -5.49 21.22 -8.18
N PHE A 468 -5.11 19.96 -8.21
CA PHE A 468 -4.18 19.38 -9.17
C PHE A 468 -4.97 18.35 -9.97
N ALA A 469 -5.17 18.68 -11.24
CA ALA A 469 -5.98 17.89 -12.14
C ALA A 469 -5.17 17.54 -13.38
N GLU A 470 -5.35 16.32 -13.84
CA GLU A 470 -4.56 15.76 -14.93
C GLU A 470 -5.24 15.94 -16.28
N TRP A 471 -4.93 15.07 -17.24
CA TRP A 471 -5.48 15.12 -18.57
C TRP A 471 -6.89 14.50 -18.63
N TYR A 472 -7.72 15.04 -19.52
CA TYR A 472 -8.99 14.43 -19.91
C TYR A 472 -9.24 14.73 -21.38
N ASN A 473 -9.41 13.70 -22.20
CA ASN A 473 -9.67 13.87 -23.62
C ASN A 473 -10.40 12.65 -24.19
N VAL A 474 -11.64 12.88 -24.63
CA VAL A 474 -12.56 11.81 -25.08
C VAL A 474 -12.00 11.03 -26.27
N GLU A 475 -11.40 11.71 -27.26
CA GLU A 475 -10.84 11.03 -28.43
C GLU A 475 -9.66 10.12 -28.07
N THR A 476 -8.79 10.59 -27.18
CA THR A 476 -7.65 9.82 -26.68
C THR A 476 -8.11 8.61 -25.87
N MET A 477 -9.10 8.78 -24.99
CA MET A 477 -9.70 7.67 -24.24
C MET A 477 -10.30 6.61 -25.17
N VAL A 478 -11.00 7.02 -26.24
CA VAL A 478 -11.55 6.08 -27.24
C VAL A 478 -10.43 5.32 -27.97
N LYS A 479 -9.29 5.96 -28.26
CA LYS A 479 -8.13 5.31 -28.89
C LYS A 479 -7.41 4.32 -27.96
N MET A 480 -7.49 4.52 -26.64
CA MET A 480 -6.89 3.62 -25.63
C MET A 480 -7.69 2.36 -25.38
N ARG A 481 -8.93 2.28 -25.89
CA ARG A 481 -9.80 1.11 -25.78
C ARG A 481 -9.09 -0.15 -26.28
N PHE A 482 -9.09 -1.20 -25.46
CA PHE A 482 -8.53 -2.50 -25.83
C PHE A 482 -9.54 -3.63 -25.64
N PHE A 483 -9.35 -4.73 -26.35
CA PHE A 483 -10.14 -5.94 -26.17
C PHE A 483 -9.41 -6.83 -25.17
N ASP A 484 -10.06 -7.13 -24.05
CA ASP A 484 -9.54 -8.08 -23.08
C ASP A 484 -9.97 -9.49 -23.51
N ASP A 485 -9.00 -10.29 -23.93
CA ASP A 485 -9.20 -11.68 -24.32
C ASP A 485 -9.72 -12.55 -23.15
N ASN A 486 -9.45 -12.15 -21.90
CA ASN A 486 -9.87 -12.89 -20.71
C ASN A 486 -11.36 -12.71 -20.43
N THR A 487 -11.85 -11.48 -20.37
CA THR A 487 -13.27 -11.18 -20.17
C THR A 487 -14.09 -11.27 -21.47
N ARG A 488 -13.43 -11.36 -22.62
CA ARG A 488 -14.02 -11.27 -23.97
C ARG A 488 -14.86 -10.01 -24.15
N SER A 489 -14.43 -8.91 -23.53
CA SER A 489 -15.10 -7.62 -23.61
C SER A 489 -14.12 -6.55 -24.01
N TRP A 490 -14.65 -5.49 -24.60
CA TRP A 490 -13.88 -4.28 -24.78
C TRP A 490 -13.87 -3.47 -23.50
N TRP A 491 -12.69 -3.02 -23.10
CA TRP A 491 -12.49 -2.10 -21.99
C TRP A 491 -12.20 -0.71 -22.53
N THR A 492 -12.94 0.28 -22.03
CA THR A 492 -12.79 1.69 -22.38
C THR A 492 -12.47 2.45 -21.09
N PRO A 493 -11.53 3.42 -21.12
CA PRO A 493 -11.29 4.30 -19.98
C PRO A 493 -12.59 4.90 -19.43
N VAL A 494 -12.79 4.83 -18.12
CA VAL A 494 -13.94 5.45 -17.44
C VAL A 494 -13.76 6.97 -17.38
N THR A 495 -12.53 7.42 -17.14
CA THR A 495 -12.10 8.82 -17.16
C THR A 495 -10.69 8.95 -17.78
N GLY A 496 -10.16 10.17 -17.87
CA GLY A 496 -8.75 10.45 -18.20
C GLY A 496 -7.82 10.10 -17.03
N GLY A 497 -6.76 10.88 -16.81
CA GLY A 497 -5.99 10.80 -15.56
C GLY A 497 -6.86 11.20 -14.37
N ALA A 498 -7.53 12.35 -14.49
CA ALA A 498 -8.52 12.83 -13.51
C ALA A 498 -9.94 12.90 -14.10
N ASN A 499 -10.96 12.94 -13.24
CA ASN A 499 -12.35 13.20 -13.64
C ASN A 499 -12.64 14.70 -13.81
N ILE A 500 -12.09 15.27 -14.88
CA ILE A 500 -12.23 16.69 -15.22
C ILE A 500 -13.69 17.17 -15.31
N PRO A 501 -14.65 16.42 -15.89
CA PRO A 501 -16.06 16.80 -15.83
C PRO A 501 -16.58 17.00 -14.40
N ALA A 502 -16.33 16.05 -13.49
CA ALA A 502 -16.75 16.16 -12.09
C ALA A 502 -16.06 17.33 -11.36
N LEU A 503 -14.75 17.53 -11.60
CA LEU A 503 -14.01 18.67 -11.07
C LEU A 503 -14.56 20.01 -11.59
N ASN A 504 -14.99 20.07 -12.85
CA ASN A 504 -15.60 21.27 -13.41
C ASN A 504 -16.95 21.58 -12.75
N ASP A 505 -17.76 20.58 -12.42
CA ASP A 505 -19.01 20.76 -11.67
C ASP A 505 -18.73 21.27 -10.25
N LEU A 506 -17.72 20.69 -9.57
CA LEU A 506 -17.27 21.13 -8.25
C LEU A 506 -16.77 22.58 -8.24
N LEU A 507 -16.04 22.98 -9.29
CA LEU A 507 -15.39 24.29 -9.38
C LEU A 507 -16.25 25.38 -10.04
N ALA A 508 -17.39 25.01 -10.65
CA ALA A 508 -18.31 25.93 -11.30
C ALA A 508 -18.75 27.12 -10.41
N PRO A 509 -19.04 26.94 -9.10
CA PRO A 509 -19.39 28.06 -8.23
C PRO A 509 -18.29 29.14 -8.09
N PHE A 510 -17.03 28.78 -8.35
CA PHE A 510 -15.89 29.70 -8.31
C PHE A 510 -15.55 30.32 -9.67
N GLY A 511 -16.28 29.93 -10.73
CA GLY A 511 -16.02 30.40 -12.09
C GLY A 511 -14.72 29.85 -12.69
N ILE A 512 -14.25 28.70 -12.20
CA ILE A 512 -13.06 27.99 -12.72
C ILE A 512 -13.54 26.81 -13.57
N ALA A 513 -12.84 26.57 -14.69
CA ALA A 513 -13.06 25.35 -15.47
C ALA A 513 -11.78 24.95 -16.22
N PHE A 514 -11.54 23.65 -16.26
CA PHE A 514 -10.55 22.97 -17.08
C PHE A 514 -11.12 22.61 -18.45
N GLY A 515 -10.24 22.53 -19.45
CA GLY A 515 -10.53 22.12 -20.81
C GLY A 515 -10.30 20.62 -21.03
N ASP A 516 -10.10 20.26 -22.29
CA ASP A 516 -9.93 18.88 -22.76
C ASP A 516 -8.62 18.68 -23.56
N LYS A 517 -7.71 19.66 -23.50
CA LYS A 517 -6.40 19.52 -24.12
C LYS A 517 -5.49 18.62 -23.31
N ILE A 518 -4.51 18.03 -23.99
CA ILE A 518 -3.41 17.30 -23.36
C ILE A 518 -2.12 18.07 -23.60
N LEU A 519 -1.72 18.84 -22.60
CA LEU A 519 -0.53 19.66 -22.62
C LEU A 519 0.68 18.90 -22.06
N ASN A 520 1.84 19.07 -22.68
CA ASN A 520 3.12 18.59 -22.17
C ASN A 520 4.24 19.60 -22.41
N GLY A 521 5.25 19.61 -21.55
CA GLY A 521 6.48 20.38 -21.73
C GLY A 521 7.12 20.81 -20.42
N ASP A 522 8.25 21.49 -20.52
CA ASP A 522 9.00 21.97 -19.36
C ASP A 522 8.56 23.38 -18.97
N PHE A 523 8.49 23.63 -17.67
CA PHE A 523 8.23 24.94 -17.12
C PHE A 523 9.20 25.25 -15.98
N SER A 524 9.30 26.53 -15.63
CA SER A 524 10.10 26.95 -14.49
C SER A 524 9.40 28.03 -13.70
N ILE A 525 9.32 27.81 -12.39
CA ILE A 525 8.81 28.77 -11.41
C ILE A 525 9.94 28.99 -10.42
N ASP A 526 10.28 30.26 -10.17
CA ASP A 526 11.32 30.67 -9.23
C ASP A 526 12.70 29.99 -9.42
N GLY A 527 13.01 29.59 -10.67
CA GLY A 527 14.28 28.96 -11.02
C GLY A 527 14.31 27.44 -10.80
N GLU A 528 13.25 26.85 -10.24
CA GLU A 528 13.07 25.41 -10.24
C GLU A 528 12.47 24.99 -11.58
N GLN A 529 13.09 24.01 -12.23
CA GLN A 529 12.57 23.43 -13.46
C GLN A 529 11.76 22.19 -13.13
N SER A 530 10.60 22.08 -13.76
CA SER A 530 9.75 20.91 -13.64
C SER A 530 9.11 20.58 -15.00
N ARG A 531 8.65 19.35 -15.16
CA ARG A 531 8.03 18.89 -16.39
C ARG A 531 6.55 18.66 -16.17
N TYR A 532 5.74 19.29 -17.00
CA TYR A 532 4.33 18.99 -17.15
C TYR A 532 4.20 17.80 -18.11
N ALA A 533 3.89 16.62 -17.57
CA ALA A 533 3.93 15.37 -18.33
C ALA A 533 2.69 15.22 -19.23
N SER A 534 1.51 15.25 -18.65
CA SER A 534 0.23 15.18 -19.35
C SER A 534 -0.83 15.84 -18.46
N GLY A 535 -1.36 16.99 -18.87
CA GLY A 535 -2.38 17.65 -18.08
C GLY A 535 -3.27 18.58 -18.90
N THR A 536 -4.41 18.94 -18.32
CA THR A 536 -5.43 19.77 -18.97
C THR A 536 -5.09 21.27 -18.97
N ASP A 537 -5.71 22.04 -19.87
CA ASP A 537 -5.62 23.50 -19.87
C ASP A 537 -6.70 24.17 -19.00
N ILE A 538 -6.42 25.37 -18.50
CA ILE A 538 -7.44 26.19 -17.81
C ILE A 538 -8.17 27.04 -18.85
N VAL A 539 -9.46 26.77 -19.06
CA VAL A 539 -10.29 27.48 -20.07
C VAL A 539 -11.14 28.60 -19.47
N ARG A 540 -11.35 28.57 -18.15
CA ARG A 540 -12.08 29.61 -17.43
C ARG A 540 -11.46 29.86 -16.07
N PHE A 541 -11.30 31.13 -15.74
CA PHE A 541 -10.80 31.57 -14.44
C PHE A 541 -11.52 32.87 -14.03
N PRO A 542 -11.79 33.10 -12.73
CA PRO A 542 -12.50 34.28 -12.28
C PRO A 542 -11.78 35.59 -12.60
N ALA A 543 -12.56 36.63 -12.90
CA ALA A 543 -12.02 37.96 -13.17
C ALA A 543 -11.27 38.52 -11.95
N GLY A 544 -10.05 39.02 -12.16
CA GLY A 544 -9.17 39.49 -11.08
C GLY A 544 -8.27 38.39 -10.49
N GLY A 545 -8.45 37.14 -10.90
CA GLY A 545 -7.49 36.07 -10.65
C GLY A 545 -6.21 36.22 -11.48
N PHE A 546 -5.13 35.61 -11.02
CA PHE A 546 -3.87 35.52 -11.75
C PHE A 546 -3.77 34.15 -12.39
N VAL A 547 -3.42 34.11 -13.67
CA VAL A 547 -3.18 32.87 -14.40
C VAL A 547 -1.76 32.93 -14.94
N HIS A 548 -0.97 31.90 -14.63
CA HIS A 548 0.36 31.76 -15.22
C HIS A 548 0.25 31.00 -16.54
N SER A 549 1.17 31.26 -17.47
CA SER A 549 1.16 30.57 -18.77
C SER A 549 2.57 30.23 -19.19
N PHE A 550 2.69 29.04 -19.76
CA PHE A 550 3.95 28.49 -20.24
C PHE A 550 3.74 27.90 -21.64
N PRO A 551 4.77 27.89 -22.49
CA PRO A 551 4.67 27.34 -23.83
C PRO A 551 4.68 25.80 -23.77
N PHE A 552 3.50 25.20 -23.70
CA PHE A 552 3.35 23.75 -23.78
C PHE A 552 3.07 23.27 -25.22
N LEU A 553 3.25 21.98 -25.44
CA LEU A 553 2.84 21.29 -26.65
C LEU A 553 1.46 20.67 -26.42
N ASP A 554 0.53 20.97 -27.31
CA ASP A 554 -0.77 20.32 -27.36
C ASP A 554 -0.66 19.01 -28.15
N SER A 555 -0.94 17.90 -27.47
CA SER A 555 -0.85 16.54 -28.00
C SER A 555 -2.21 15.87 -28.21
N SER A 556 -3.32 16.60 -28.04
CA SER A 556 -4.70 16.09 -28.08
C SER A 556 -5.03 15.35 -29.38
N GLU A 557 -4.56 15.85 -30.53
CA GLU A 557 -4.77 15.23 -31.84
C GLU A 557 -3.80 14.05 -32.13
N SER A 558 -2.66 13.99 -31.45
CA SER A 558 -1.54 13.09 -31.76
C SER A 558 -1.61 11.70 -31.09
N GLY A 559 -2.69 11.40 -30.37
CA GLY A 559 -2.85 10.20 -29.55
C GLY A 559 -2.41 8.87 -30.19
N ALA A 560 -1.33 8.31 -29.64
CA ALA A 560 -0.91 6.90 -29.59
C ALA A 560 -0.48 6.12 -30.85
N THR A 561 -0.63 6.62 -32.09
CA THR A 561 -0.12 5.90 -33.29
C THR A 561 0.52 6.81 -34.34
N GLN A 562 1.72 7.32 -34.08
CA GLN A 562 2.77 7.52 -35.08
C GLN A 562 4.00 8.19 -34.45
N ASN A 563 5.08 7.44 -34.30
CA ASN A 563 6.42 7.99 -34.51
C ASN A 563 7.35 6.86 -34.99
N VAL A 564 6.97 6.30 -36.13
CA VAL A 564 7.92 5.75 -37.09
C VAL A 564 7.83 6.64 -38.31
N LEU A 565 8.86 7.48 -38.47
CA LEU A 565 9.13 8.35 -39.63
C LEU A 565 8.05 9.42 -39.91
N LEU A 566 8.37 10.69 -39.66
CA LEU A 566 8.32 11.74 -40.69
C LEU A 566 8.99 13.04 -40.22
N THR A 567 9.87 13.52 -41.08
CA THR A 567 10.54 14.82 -41.09
C THR A 567 9.56 15.99 -41.24
N SER A 568 9.87 17.08 -40.54
CA SER A 568 9.48 18.48 -40.82
C SER A 568 8.00 18.75 -41.13
N GLY A 569 7.23 19.08 -40.09
CA GLY A 569 5.94 19.79 -40.20
C GLY A 569 5.75 20.69 -38.98
N MET A 570 5.41 21.96 -39.20
CA MET A 570 5.28 22.99 -38.16
C MET A 570 4.25 22.61 -37.09
N THR A 571 4.74 22.23 -35.91
CA THR A 571 3.95 22.21 -34.66
C THR A 571 3.80 23.65 -34.15
N LYS A 572 2.56 24.06 -33.86
CA LYS A 572 2.29 25.38 -33.27
C LYS A 572 2.61 25.34 -31.78
N THR A 573 3.75 25.91 -31.40
CA THR A 573 4.00 26.39 -30.03
C THR A 573 3.13 27.62 -29.79
N LEU A 574 2.11 27.50 -28.94
CA LEU A 574 1.35 28.63 -28.41
C LEU A 574 1.57 28.68 -26.89
N PRO A 575 1.57 29.87 -26.26
CA PRO A 575 1.54 29.96 -24.81
C PRO A 575 0.21 29.38 -24.31
N PHE A 576 0.26 28.40 -23.41
CA PHE A 576 -0.91 27.76 -22.82
C PHE A 576 -0.95 28.03 -21.30
N LEU A 577 -2.16 28.11 -20.76
CA LEU A 577 -2.45 28.55 -19.38
C LEU A 577 -2.26 27.37 -18.42
N VAL A 578 -1.43 27.54 -17.38
CA VAL A 578 -1.26 26.58 -16.29
C VAL A 578 -0.93 27.34 -14.99
N PHE A 579 -1.65 26.97 -13.91
CA PHE A 579 -1.87 27.62 -12.62
C PHE A 579 -3.02 28.62 -12.57
#